data_AF-A0A846QE59-F1
#
_entry.id   AF-A0A846QE59-F1
#
_cell.length_a   1.000
_cell.length_b   1.000
_cell.length_c   1.000
_cell.angle_alpha   90.00
_cell.angle_beta   90.00
_cell.angle_gamma   90.00
#
_symmetry.space_group_name_H-M   'P 1'
#
loop_
_entity.id
_entity.type
_entity.pdbx_description
1 polymer ?
#
loop_
_entity_poly.entity_id
_entity_poly.type
_entity_poly.pdbx_seq_one_letter_code
_entity_poly.pdbx_strand_id
1 'polypeptide(L)'
;MRRIKMNKIYLIGIVVIAAIVIGFVSLSWDMDNINPPNNSSCNYGQLNYYFRSDCSHCIRISRDGSLEKLEELGVKVNKFEVVEWGMYSIWATPTFEFGGQRISGYRTFDQLKELLGC
;
A
#
# COMPACT_ATOMS: atom_id res chain seq x y z
N MET A 1 0.40 -36.62 38.52
CA MET A 1 -0.31 -36.01 37.37
C MET A 1 -1.76 -35.71 37.77
N ARG A 2 -2.10 -34.43 38.02
CA ARG A 2 -3.48 -34.03 38.37
C ARG A 2 -4.35 -34.07 37.11
N ARG A 3 -5.32 -35.00 37.05
CA ARG A 3 -6.38 -34.99 36.04
C ARG A 3 -7.37 -33.88 36.40
N ILE A 4 -7.33 -32.78 35.67
CA ILE A 4 -8.35 -31.72 35.76
C ILE A 4 -9.63 -32.31 35.15
N LYS A 5 -10.65 -32.59 35.96
CA LYS A 5 -11.99 -32.93 35.46
C LYS A 5 -12.58 -31.65 34.86
N MET A 6 -12.41 -31.45 33.56
CA MET A 6 -13.02 -30.34 32.84
C MET A 6 -14.54 -30.53 32.82
N ASN A 7 -15.27 -29.68 33.55
CA ASN A 7 -16.72 -29.62 33.43
C ASN A 7 -17.10 -29.11 32.03
N LYS A 8 -18.16 -29.65 31.43
CA LYS A 8 -18.61 -29.28 30.06
C LYS A 8 -18.76 -27.76 29.86
N ILE A 9 -19.09 -27.03 30.91
CA ILE A 9 -19.20 -25.55 30.93
C ILE A 9 -17.86 -24.88 30.57
N TYR A 10 -16.74 -25.43 31.02
CA TYR A 10 -15.40 -24.88 30.76
C TYR A 10 -14.97 -25.08 29.31
N LEU A 11 -15.33 -26.22 28.70
CA LEU A 11 -15.09 -26.48 27.28
C LEU A 11 -15.90 -25.53 26.40
N ILE A 12 -17.16 -25.26 26.77
CA ILE A 12 -18.02 -24.31 26.04
C ILE A 12 -17.43 -22.89 26.13
N GLY A 13 -16.96 -22.47 27.31
CA GLY A 13 -16.32 -21.16 27.49
C GLY A 13 -15.11 -20.93 26.59
N ILE A 14 -14.23 -21.93 26.45
CA ILE A 14 -13.04 -21.83 25.58
C ILE A 14 -13.43 -21.71 24.10
N VAL A 15 -14.44 -22.46 23.66
CA VAL A 15 -14.92 -22.41 22.27
C VAL A 15 -15.53 -21.04 21.94
N VAL A 16 -16.31 -20.45 22.85
CA VAL A 16 -16.90 -19.11 22.66
C VAL A 16 -15.81 -18.04 22.57
N ILE A 17 -14.80 -18.10 23.45
CA ILE A 17 -13.68 -17.14 23.42
C ILE A 17 -12.87 -17.29 22.13
N ALA A 18 -12.59 -18.52 21.69
CA ALA A 18 -11.89 -18.77 20.43
C ALA A 18 -12.68 -18.23 19.22
N ALA A 19 -14.00 -18.39 19.19
CA ALA A 19 -14.85 -17.88 18.11
C ALA A 19 -14.86 -16.34 18.06
N ILE A 20 -14.86 -15.66 19.21
CA ILE A 20 -14.82 -14.19 19.29
C ILE A 20 -13.47 -13.66 18.78
N VAL A 21 -12.36 -14.31 19.15
CA VAL A 21 -11.01 -13.91 18.69
C VAL A 21 -10.87 -14.13 17.19
N ILE A 22 -11.34 -15.27 16.65
CA ILE A 22 -11.31 -15.52 15.20
C ILE A 22 -12.20 -14.51 14.47
N GLY A 23 -13.40 -14.22 14.98
CA GLY A 23 -14.30 -13.22 14.40
C GLY A 23 -13.70 -11.82 14.38
N PHE A 24 -13.00 -11.39 15.44
CA PHE A 24 -12.32 -10.10 15.50
C PHE A 24 -11.12 -10.02 14.55
N VAL A 25 -10.36 -11.11 14.42
CA VAL A 25 -9.26 -11.17 13.45
C VAL A 25 -9.82 -11.15 12.03
N SER A 26 -10.84 -11.93 11.68
CA SER A 26 -11.44 -11.87 10.34
C SER A 26 -12.02 -10.50 9.99
N LEU A 27 -12.62 -9.78 10.94
CA LEU A 27 -13.17 -8.43 10.70
C LEU A 27 -12.08 -7.37 10.48
N SER A 28 -10.87 -7.59 10.98
CA SER A 28 -9.78 -6.61 10.91
C SER A 28 -8.96 -6.69 9.62
N TRP A 29 -9.19 -7.71 8.77
CA TRP A 29 -8.43 -7.95 7.53
C TRP A 29 -9.28 -7.65 6.27
N ASP A 30 -10.56 -7.29 6.44
CA ASP A 30 -11.49 -6.95 5.35
C ASP A 30 -11.62 -5.42 5.13
N MET A 31 -10.57 -4.66 5.45
CA MET A 31 -10.44 -3.24 5.05
C MET A 31 -9.51 -3.03 3.84
N ASP A 32 -9.28 -4.07 3.04
CA ASP A 32 -8.61 -3.96 1.72
C ASP A 32 -9.56 -4.17 0.53
N ASN A 33 -10.87 -4.33 0.77
CA ASN A 33 -11.89 -4.38 -0.28
C ASN A 33 -12.41 -2.98 -0.66
N ILE A 34 -11.48 -2.06 -0.95
CA ILE A 34 -11.82 -0.88 -1.76
C ILE A 34 -11.95 -1.38 -3.21
N ASN A 35 -13.12 -1.91 -3.56
CA ASN A 35 -13.50 -2.05 -4.96
C ASN A 35 -13.50 -0.65 -5.58
N PRO A 36 -12.63 -0.33 -6.55
CA PRO A 36 -12.85 0.84 -7.37
C PRO A 36 -13.96 0.51 -8.37
N PRO A 37 -14.71 1.53 -8.79
CA PRO A 37 -15.83 1.35 -9.69
C PRO A 37 -15.41 0.73 -11.02
N ASN A 38 -16.37 0.01 -11.59
CA ASN A 38 -16.34 -0.69 -12.87
C ASN A 38 -16.23 0.27 -14.08
N ASN A 39 -15.09 0.93 -14.26
CA ASN A 39 -14.82 1.71 -15.47
C ASN A 39 -13.32 1.99 -15.64
N SER A 40 -12.53 0.95 -15.96
CA SER A 40 -11.16 1.10 -16.50
C SER A 40 -10.27 2.13 -15.75
N SER A 41 -10.36 2.17 -14.43
CA SER A 41 -9.67 3.13 -13.59
C SER A 41 -8.92 2.38 -12.50
N CYS A 42 -7.63 2.65 -12.39
CA CYS A 42 -6.70 2.07 -11.41
C CYS A 42 -7.29 2.01 -9.99
N ASN A 43 -6.85 1.03 -9.19
CA ASN A 43 -7.24 0.95 -7.77
C ASN A 43 -6.90 2.22 -7.00
N TYR A 44 -5.78 2.85 -7.34
CA TYR A 44 -5.34 4.11 -6.75
C TYR A 44 -5.27 5.21 -7.82
N GLY A 45 -6.21 6.16 -7.75
CA GLY A 45 -6.27 7.30 -8.66
C GLY A 45 -5.29 8.45 -8.33
N GLN A 46 -4.44 8.31 -7.32
CA GLN A 46 -3.47 9.33 -6.92
C GLN A 46 -2.11 8.71 -6.59
N LEU A 47 -1.04 9.34 -7.07
CA LEU A 47 0.35 8.96 -6.83
C LEU A 47 1.16 10.19 -6.44
N ASN A 48 1.80 10.16 -5.27
CA ASN A 48 2.77 11.16 -4.84
C ASN A 48 4.18 10.64 -5.17
N TYR A 49 4.90 11.37 -6.01
CA TYR A 49 6.25 11.05 -6.45
C TYR A 49 7.26 12.02 -5.83
N TYR A 50 8.11 11.51 -4.95
CA TYR A 50 9.18 12.26 -4.31
C TYR A 50 10.51 11.97 -5.01
N PHE A 51 11.16 13.03 -5.50
CA PHE A 51 12.36 12.91 -6.33
C PHE A 51 13.42 13.94 -5.97
N ARG A 52 14.64 13.72 -6.44
CA ARG A 52 15.70 14.73 -6.46
C ARG A 52 16.18 14.94 -7.88
N SER A 53 16.56 16.17 -8.20
CA SER A 53 17.13 16.53 -9.50
C SER A 53 18.49 15.86 -9.78
N ASP A 54 19.25 15.51 -8.73
CA ASP A 54 20.55 14.83 -8.81
C ASP A 54 20.47 13.29 -8.78
N CYS A 55 19.27 12.73 -8.69
CA CYS A 55 19.04 11.30 -8.59
C CYS A 55 18.98 10.64 -9.99
N SER A 56 19.97 9.80 -10.32
CA SER A 56 20.08 9.11 -11.63
C SER A 56 18.83 8.31 -12.00
N HIS A 57 18.23 7.61 -11.02
CA HIS A 57 17.00 6.86 -11.21
C HIS A 57 15.79 7.76 -11.46
N CYS A 58 15.76 8.94 -10.84
CA CYS A 58 14.71 9.93 -10.99
C CYS A 58 14.74 10.57 -12.38
N ILE A 59 15.95 10.91 -12.85
CA ILE A 59 16.18 11.39 -14.22
C ILE A 59 15.70 10.35 -15.24
N ARG A 60 15.96 9.06 -14.99
CA ARG A 60 15.50 7.98 -15.87
C ARG A 60 13.98 7.87 -15.92
N ILE A 61 13.30 7.87 -14.77
CA ILE A 61 11.82 7.85 -14.70
C ILE A 61 11.21 9.01 -15.49
N SER A 62 11.79 10.21 -15.36
CA SER A 62 11.37 11.41 -16.09
C SER A 62 11.58 11.26 -17.61
N ARG A 63 12.73 10.73 -18.05
CA ARG A 63 13.02 10.51 -19.48
C ARG A 63 12.15 9.44 -20.12
N ASP A 64 11.83 8.37 -19.38
CA ASP A 64 11.04 7.25 -19.88
C ASP A 64 9.54 7.58 -20.00
N GLY A 65 9.14 8.77 -19.51
CA GLY A 65 7.76 9.25 -19.54
C GLY A 65 6.82 8.42 -18.68
N SER A 66 7.35 7.75 -17.65
CA SER A 66 6.58 6.74 -16.90
C SER A 66 5.45 7.37 -16.08
N LEU A 67 5.64 8.60 -15.60
CA LEU A 67 4.63 9.31 -14.82
C LEU A 67 3.51 9.85 -15.71
N GLU A 68 3.87 10.37 -16.89
CA GLU A 68 2.95 10.91 -17.88
C GLU A 68 2.02 9.80 -18.41
N LYS A 69 2.56 8.60 -18.66
CA LYS A 69 1.75 7.43 -19.03
C LYS A 69 0.77 7.00 -17.92
N LEU A 70 1.10 7.23 -16.65
CA LEU A 70 0.16 6.96 -15.55
C LEU A 70 -0.95 8.02 -15.50
N GLU A 71 -0.64 9.28 -15.80
CA GLU A 71 -1.63 10.35 -15.94
C GLU A 71 -2.62 10.05 -17.07
N GLU A 72 -2.16 9.49 -18.19
CA GLU A 72 -3.02 9.01 -19.28
C GLU A 72 -3.97 7.87 -18.86
N LEU A 73 -3.59 7.07 -17.86
CA LEU A 73 -4.45 6.04 -17.25
C LEU A 73 -5.43 6.60 -16.21
N GLY A 74 -5.48 7.92 -16.03
CA GLY A 74 -6.36 8.59 -15.09
C GLY A 74 -5.79 8.68 -13.66
N VAL A 75 -4.51 8.37 -13.46
CA VAL A 75 -3.84 8.54 -12.16
C VAL A 75 -3.36 9.99 -12.03
N LYS A 76 -3.80 10.70 -10.99
CA LYS A 76 -3.27 12.02 -10.68
C LYS A 76 -1.87 11.89 -10.07
N VAL A 77 -0.84 12.32 -10.78
CA VAL A 77 0.54 12.31 -10.29
C VAL A 77 0.92 13.66 -9.68
N ASN A 78 1.24 13.69 -8.39
CA ASN A 78 1.80 14.88 -7.73
C ASN A 78 3.32 14.69 -7.59
N LYS A 79 4.11 15.64 -8.09
CA LYS A 79 5.58 15.58 -8.07
C LYS A 79 6.12 16.51 -6.97
N PHE A 80 6.97 15.98 -6.09
CA PHE A 80 7.58 16.71 -4.98
C PHE A 80 9.10 16.58 -5.04
N GLU A 81 9.79 17.71 -5.16
CA GLU A 81 11.25 17.73 -5.09
C GLU A 81 11.72 17.72 -3.64
N VAL A 82 12.63 16.79 -3.32
CA VAL A 82 13.24 16.62 -1.99
C VAL A 82 14.58 17.34 -1.99
N VAL A 83 14.59 18.59 -1.56
CA VAL A 83 15.82 19.41 -1.57
C VAL A 83 16.73 19.05 -0.38
N GLU A 84 16.14 18.63 0.73
CA GLU A 84 16.83 18.30 1.99
C GLU A 84 16.41 16.90 2.49
N TRP A 85 17.37 16.13 3.03
CA TRP A 85 17.09 14.81 3.60
C TRP A 85 16.19 14.92 4.83
N GLY A 86 15.18 14.04 4.92
CA GLY A 86 14.18 14.08 6.00
C GLY A 86 12.99 15.00 5.71
N MET A 87 13.06 15.83 4.65
CA MET A 87 11.87 16.52 4.12
C MET A 87 10.81 15.48 3.72
N TYR A 88 9.55 15.72 4.08
CA TYR A 88 8.46 14.76 3.91
C TYR A 88 8.69 13.39 4.59
N SER A 89 9.63 13.31 5.55
CA SER A 89 10.09 12.06 6.14
C SER A 89 10.67 11.06 5.12
N ILE A 90 11.24 11.58 4.03
CA ILE A 90 11.87 10.81 2.96
C ILE A 90 13.38 10.75 3.15
N TRP A 91 13.91 9.53 3.17
CA TRP A 91 15.34 9.24 3.35
C TRP A 91 16.00 8.67 2.08
N ALA A 92 15.22 8.42 1.04
CA ALA A 92 15.67 7.88 -0.23
C ALA A 92 14.81 8.41 -1.39
N THR A 93 15.42 8.62 -2.55
CA THR A 93 14.70 8.95 -3.79
C THR A 93 15.13 8.01 -4.92
N PRO A 94 14.25 7.70 -5.88
CA PRO A 94 12.84 8.09 -5.95
C PRO A 94 12.01 7.37 -4.87
N THR A 95 10.93 8.01 -4.40
CA THR A 95 9.94 7.38 -3.53
C THR A 95 8.54 7.64 -4.07
N PHE A 96 7.68 6.63 -4.00
CA PHE A 96 6.32 6.62 -4.48
C PHE A 96 5.37 6.39 -3.32
N GLU A 97 4.31 7.17 -3.23
CA GLU A 97 3.29 7.03 -2.19
C GLU A 97 1.88 7.06 -2.80
N PHE A 98 1.08 6.07 -2.45
CA PHE A 98 -0.27 5.86 -2.96
C PHE A 98 -1.03 5.01 -1.95
N GLY A 99 -2.33 5.27 -1.75
CA GLY A 99 -3.15 4.41 -0.86
C GLY A 99 -2.65 4.28 0.59
N GLY A 100 -1.90 5.26 1.10
CA GLY A 100 -1.24 5.17 2.42
C GLY A 100 0.01 4.28 2.47
N GLN A 101 0.39 3.66 1.35
CA GLN A 101 1.63 2.91 1.20
C GLN A 101 2.74 3.82 0.68
N ARG A 102 3.99 3.51 1.06
CA ARG A 102 5.17 4.24 0.59
C ARG A 102 6.26 3.24 0.19
N ILE A 103 6.77 3.40 -1.02
CA ILE A 103 7.76 2.50 -1.61
C ILE A 103 8.92 3.33 -2.16
N SER A 104 10.13 3.07 -1.69
CA SER A 104 11.35 3.71 -2.20
C SER A 104 12.06 2.85 -3.24
N GLY A 105 12.82 3.53 -4.11
CA GLY A 105 13.64 2.92 -5.14
C GLY A 105 13.02 2.99 -6.53
N TYR A 106 13.84 2.75 -7.55
CA TYR A 106 13.41 2.80 -8.95
C TYR A 106 12.30 1.78 -9.25
N ARG A 107 11.28 2.21 -10.00
CA ARG A 107 10.21 1.38 -10.52
C ARG A 107 9.99 1.70 -12.00
N THR A 108 9.78 0.67 -12.81
CA THR A 108 9.39 0.84 -14.21
C THR A 108 7.92 1.23 -14.30
N PHE A 109 7.49 1.69 -15.47
CA PHE A 109 6.08 1.94 -15.75
C PHE A 109 5.19 0.74 -15.42
N ASP A 110 5.54 -0.47 -15.88
CA ASP A 110 4.74 -1.68 -15.64
C ASP A 110 4.62 -2.01 -14.15
N GLN A 111 5.70 -1.82 -13.38
CA GLN A 111 5.67 -2.02 -11.93
C GLN A 111 4.80 -0.97 -11.23
N LEU A 112 4.87 0.29 -11.65
CA LEU A 112 4.01 1.34 -11.08
C LEU A 112 2.55 1.08 -11.41
N LYS A 113 2.27 0.60 -12.62
CA LYS A 113 0.94 0.21 -13.07
C LYS A 113 0.36 -0.91 -12.20
N GLU A 114 1.11 -1.99 -12.02
CA GLU A 114 0.75 -3.13 -11.16
C GLU A 114 0.50 -2.69 -9.71
N LEU A 115 1.38 -1.85 -9.15
CA LEU A 115 1.24 -1.32 -7.79
C LEU A 115 -0.01 -0.45 -7.61
N LEU A 116 -0.39 0.30 -8.65
CA LEU A 116 -1.58 1.15 -8.64
C LEU A 116 -2.87 0.38 -8.96
N GLY A 117 -2.75 -0.92 -9.27
CA GLY A 117 -3.87 -1.77 -9.67
C GLY A 117 -4.50 -1.33 -10.98
N CYS A 118 -3.68 -0.81 -11.90
CA CYS A 118 -4.01 -0.75 -13.32
C CYS A 118 -3.32 -1.94 -14.04
#